data_AF-A0A954QM06-F1
#
_entry.id   AF-A0A954QM06-F1
#
_cell.length_a   1.000
_cell.length_b   1.000
_cell.length_c   1.000
_cell.angle_alpha   90.00
_cell.angle_beta   90.00
_cell.angle_gamma   90.00
#
_symmetry.space_group_name_H-M   'P 1'
#
loop_
_entity.id
_entity.type
_entity.pdbx_description
1 polymer ?
#
loop_
_entity_poly.entity_id
_entity_poly.type
_entity_poly.pdbx_seq_one_letter_code
_entity_poly.pdbx_strand_id
1 'polypeptide(L)'
;MNDEPGATFSQHEEEIFTRAIGIASPQLRREFLDRVCGEDMQLRRRLDRLISAFEQPDDVFADPSATLQSVTNNSAHPVRIGEFQIVREIGRGGMGIVYEAVQTSLNRKVALKVL
;
A
#
# COMPACT_ATOMS: atom_id res chain seq x y z
N MET A 1 -28.73 -2.44 -16.50
CA MET A 1 -28.12 -2.91 -15.25
C MET A 1 -26.63 -2.84 -15.44
N ASN A 2 -26.00 -1.98 -14.64
CA ASN A 2 -24.58 -1.63 -14.68
C ASN A 2 -23.70 -2.84 -14.41
N ASP A 3 -22.53 -2.92 -15.05
CA ASP A 3 -21.27 -3.31 -14.41
C ASP A 3 -20.11 -2.92 -15.37
N GLU A 4 -19.38 -1.88 -14.99
CA GLU A 4 -18.10 -1.51 -15.62
C GLU A 4 -17.02 -2.51 -15.19
N PRO A 5 -16.19 -3.07 -16.09
CA PRO A 5 -15.10 -3.96 -15.72
C PRO A 5 -13.89 -3.16 -15.21
N GLY A 6 -14.04 -2.56 -14.03
CA GLY A 6 -12.89 -2.16 -13.21
C GLY A 6 -12.24 -3.44 -12.66
N ALA A 7 -10.96 -3.64 -12.96
CA ALA A 7 -10.06 -4.71 -12.48
C ALA A 7 -10.70 -5.68 -11.47
N THR A 8 -11.23 -6.82 -11.95
CA THR A 8 -11.79 -7.87 -11.09
C THR A 8 -10.66 -8.46 -10.24
N PHE A 9 -10.55 -8.00 -8.99
CA PHE A 9 -9.80 -8.70 -7.96
C PHE A 9 -10.65 -9.86 -7.48
N SER A 10 -10.10 -11.07 -7.50
CA SER A 10 -10.79 -12.20 -6.90
C SER A 10 -10.88 -11.97 -5.39
N GLN A 11 -12.02 -12.30 -4.78
CA GLN A 11 -12.23 -12.17 -3.33
C GLN A 11 -11.12 -12.88 -2.51
N HIS A 12 -10.53 -13.92 -3.10
CA HIS A 12 -9.36 -14.61 -2.57
C HIS A 12 -8.09 -13.76 -2.55
N GLU A 13 -7.82 -12.95 -3.58
CA GLU A 13 -6.63 -12.07 -3.64
C GLU A 13 -6.67 -11.01 -2.54
N GLU A 14 -7.84 -10.40 -2.30
CA GLU A 14 -8.03 -9.36 -1.30
C GLU A 14 -7.77 -9.85 0.12
N GLU A 15 -8.26 -11.05 0.46
CA GLU A 15 -8.07 -11.65 1.79
C GLU A 15 -6.58 -11.92 2.07
N ILE A 16 -5.88 -12.45 1.06
CA ILE A 16 -4.45 -12.76 1.18
C ILE A 16 -3.65 -11.47 1.31
N PHE A 17 -3.96 -10.46 0.49
CA PHE A 17 -3.32 -9.15 0.55
C PHE A 17 -3.48 -8.51 1.92
N THR A 18 -4.72 -8.42 2.42
CA THR A 18 -5.04 -7.80 3.72
C THR A 18 -4.29 -8.48 4.86
N ARG A 19 -4.18 -9.81 4.81
CA ARG A 19 -3.43 -10.57 5.80
C ARG A 19 -1.92 -10.37 5.67
N ALA A 20 -1.40 -10.28 4.44
CA ALA A 20 0.02 -10.06 4.17
C ALA A 20 0.50 -8.68 4.63
N ILE A 21 -0.26 -7.60 4.39
CA ILE A 21 0.09 -6.25 4.88
C ILE A 21 -0.01 -6.12 6.41
N GLY A 22 -0.78 -6.99 7.06
CA GLY A 22 -0.85 -7.10 8.52
C GLY A 22 0.39 -7.73 9.16
N ILE A 23 1.23 -8.41 8.38
CA ILE A 23 2.47 -9.02 8.87
C ILE A 23 3.57 -7.96 8.88
N ALA A 24 4.09 -7.61 10.05
CA ALA A 24 5.18 -6.64 10.19
C ALA A 24 6.55 -7.17 9.72
N SER A 25 6.77 -8.48 9.82
CA SER A 25 8.06 -9.10 9.46
C SER A 25 8.11 -9.51 7.98
N PRO A 26 9.03 -8.98 7.17
CA PRO A 26 9.08 -9.27 5.73
C PRO A 26 9.36 -10.76 5.45
N GLN A 27 10.14 -11.44 6.31
CA GLN A 27 10.40 -12.88 6.20
C GLN A 27 9.13 -13.70 6.41
N LEU A 28 8.38 -13.41 7.48
CA LEU A 28 7.14 -14.10 7.80
C LEU A 28 6.06 -13.87 6.73
N ARG A 29 6.04 -12.67 6.13
CA ARG A 29 5.16 -12.37 5.00
C ARG A 29 5.50 -13.20 3.77
N ARG A 30 6.79 -13.33 3.44
CA ARG A 30 7.24 -14.15 2.31
C ARG A 30 6.87 -15.62 2.49
N GLU A 31 7.05 -16.18 3.69
CA GLU A 31 6.62 -17.55 4.01
C GLU A 31 5.10 -17.72 3.92
N PHE A 32 4.33 -16.73 4.41
CA PHE A 32 2.87 -16.73 4.28
C PHE A 32 2.43 -16.74 2.81
N LEU A 33 3.00 -15.88 1.97
CA LEU A 33 2.70 -15.83 0.54
C LEU A 33 3.11 -17.12 -0.18
N ASP A 34 4.25 -17.70 0.17
CA ASP A 34 4.71 -18.97 -0.41
C ASP A 34 3.72 -20.10 -0.10
N ARG A 35 3.31 -20.20 1.17
CA ARG A 35 2.36 -21.21 1.64
C ARG A 35 0.97 -21.07 1.03
N VAL A 36 0.49 -19.84 0.88
CA VAL A 36 -0.87 -19.57 0.40
C VAL A 36 -0.94 -19.60 -1.12
N CYS A 37 0.06 -19.08 -1.81
CA CYS A 37 0.11 -19.12 -3.27
C CYS A 37 0.47 -20.52 -3.79
N GLY A 38 1.20 -21.34 -3.02
CA GLY A 38 1.60 -22.67 -3.46
C GLY A 38 2.32 -22.64 -4.82
N GLU A 39 1.74 -23.29 -5.82
CA GLU A 39 2.27 -23.35 -7.19
C GLU A 39 1.83 -22.17 -8.08
N ASP A 40 0.87 -21.36 -7.63
CA ASP A 40 0.31 -20.21 -8.35
C ASP A 40 1.26 -19.00 -8.32
N MET A 41 2.32 -19.09 -9.10
CA MET A 41 3.32 -18.02 -9.26
C MET A 41 2.72 -16.72 -9.82
N GLN A 42 1.62 -16.80 -10.58
CA GLN A 42 0.91 -15.61 -11.07
C GLN A 42 0.20 -14.86 -9.94
N LEU A 43 -0.49 -15.58 -9.07
CA LEU A 43 -1.13 -15.01 -7.88
C LEU A 43 -0.08 -14.35 -6.98
N ARG A 44 1.04 -15.04 -6.73
CA ARG A 44 2.15 -14.51 -5.94
C ARG A 44 2.70 -13.21 -6.51
N ARG A 45 2.98 -13.15 -7.81
CA ARG A 45 3.48 -11.91 -8.45
C ARG A 45 2.49 -10.77 -8.37
N ARG A 46 1.19 -11.06 -8.47
CA ARG A 46 0.14 -10.05 -8.39
C ARG A 46 0.04 -9.48 -6.98
N LEU A 47 0.04 -10.35 -5.97
CA LEU A 47 0.07 -9.96 -4.55
C LEU A 47 1.36 -9.21 -4.20
N ASP A 48 2.52 -9.65 -4.68
CA ASP A 48 3.80 -8.99 -4.45
C ASP A 48 3.82 -7.56 -5.01
N ARG A 49 3.26 -7.34 -6.21
CA ARG A 49 3.08 -5.98 -6.76
C ARG A 49 2.18 -5.11 -5.90
N LEU A 50 1.05 -5.65 -5.42
CA LEU A 50 0.12 -4.92 -4.56
C LEU A 50 0.76 -4.56 -3.22
N ILE A 51 1.43 -5.53 -2.60
CA ILE A 51 2.13 -5.36 -1.32
C ILE A 51 3.27 -4.37 -1.49
N SER A 52 4.08 -4.50 -2.54
CA SER A 52 5.17 -3.57 -2.82
C SER A 52 4.67 -2.16 -3.05
N ALA A 53 3.56 -1.99 -3.78
CA ALA A 53 2.92 -0.69 -3.98
C ALA A 53 2.38 -0.09 -2.67
N PHE A 54 1.90 -0.92 -1.74
CA PHE A 54 1.43 -0.50 -0.42
C PHE A 54 2.57 -0.21 0.56
N GLU A 55 3.66 -0.98 0.48
CA GLU A 55 4.84 -0.85 1.33
C GLU A 55 5.80 0.24 0.87
N GLN A 56 5.62 0.84 -0.31
CA GLN A 56 6.47 1.96 -0.77
C GLN A 56 6.47 3.05 0.32
N PRO A 57 7.59 3.25 1.04
CA PRO A 57 7.80 4.51 1.71
C PRO A 57 8.10 5.51 0.59
N ASP A 58 7.36 6.62 0.54
CA ASP A 58 7.71 7.76 -0.32
C ASP A 58 9.22 8.05 -0.15
N ASP A 59 9.99 7.73 -1.18
CA ASP A 59 11.43 7.86 -1.35
C ASP A 59 12.34 7.73 -0.11
N VAL A 60 12.83 6.51 0.18
CA VAL A 60 14.06 6.35 0.97
C VAL A 60 15.04 5.38 0.29
N PHE A 61 15.95 5.98 -0.46
CA PHE A 61 17.31 5.53 -0.82
C PHE A 61 17.83 4.24 -0.15
N ALA A 62 18.04 3.19 -0.98
CA ALA A 62 19.11 2.15 -0.94
C ALA A 62 18.61 0.89 -1.69
N ASP A 63 19.24 0.21 -2.64
CA ASP A 63 20.52 0.24 -3.36
C ASP A 63 20.33 -0.61 -4.66
N PRO A 64 21.13 -0.43 -5.73
CA PRO A 64 20.84 -0.90 -7.08
C PRO A 64 21.29 -2.35 -7.36
N SER A 65 20.73 -3.34 -6.64
CA SER A 65 20.90 -4.76 -6.99
C SER A 65 19.56 -5.49 -7.14
N ALA A 66 18.64 -4.85 -7.86
CA ALA A 66 17.49 -5.53 -8.45
C ALA A 66 17.35 -5.03 -9.88
N THR A 67 18.20 -5.60 -10.73
CA THR A 67 18.14 -5.46 -12.18
C THR A 67 16.78 -5.97 -12.69
N LEU A 68 16.19 -5.19 -13.60
CA LEU A 68 15.11 -5.56 -14.54
C LEU A 68 13.65 -5.61 -14.02
N GLN A 69 13.05 -4.44 -13.77
CA GLN A 69 11.83 -4.11 -14.52
C GLN A 69 11.58 -2.60 -14.60
N SER A 70 11.69 -2.12 -15.82
CA SER A 70 11.49 -0.73 -16.24
C SER A 70 10.01 -0.41 -16.39
N VAL A 71 9.71 0.90 -16.31
CA VAL A 71 8.51 1.65 -16.72
C VAL A 71 7.23 1.36 -15.92
N THR A 72 6.58 2.34 -15.27
CA THR A 72 6.15 3.66 -15.78
C THR A 72 5.79 4.61 -14.63
N ASN A 73 6.18 5.89 -14.77
CA ASN A 73 5.51 7.10 -14.25
C ASN A 73 4.68 6.95 -12.97
N ASN A 74 5.32 7.01 -11.80
CA ASN A 74 4.61 7.39 -10.59
C ASN A 74 4.63 8.92 -10.49
N SER A 75 3.66 9.56 -11.12
CA SER A 75 3.26 10.88 -10.65
C SER A 75 2.67 10.67 -9.26
N ALA A 76 3.52 10.83 -8.24
CA ALA A 76 3.14 10.85 -6.83
C ALA A 76 2.09 11.95 -6.64
N HIS A 77 0.82 11.57 -6.79
CA HIS A 77 -0.27 12.48 -6.49
C HIS A 77 -0.42 12.46 -4.97
N PRO A 78 -0.25 13.61 -4.28
CA PRO A 78 -0.37 13.65 -2.84
C PRO A 78 -1.75 13.13 -2.45
N VAL A 79 -1.78 12.12 -1.57
CA VAL A 79 -3.04 11.55 -1.07
C VAL A 79 -3.80 12.66 -0.36
N ARG A 80 -4.95 13.05 -0.92
CA ARG A 80 -5.83 14.08 -0.35
C ARG A 80 -7.09 13.43 0.17
N ILE A 81 -7.44 13.72 1.42
CA ILE A 81 -8.71 13.34 2.03
C ILE A 81 -9.50 14.63 2.27
N GLY A 82 -10.46 14.91 1.39
CA GLY A 82 -11.20 16.17 1.39
C GLY A 82 -10.26 17.37 1.22
N GLU A 83 -10.29 18.30 2.19
CA GLU A 83 -9.42 19.48 2.26
C GLU A 83 -8.07 19.22 2.97
N PHE A 84 -7.79 17.97 3.35
CA PHE A 84 -6.56 17.61 4.05
C PHE A 84 -5.61 16.90 3.09
N GLN A 85 -4.44 17.49 2.88
CA GLN A 85 -3.36 16.88 2.13
C GLN A 85 -2.46 16.09 3.09
N ILE A 86 -2.41 14.76 2.93
CA ILE A 86 -1.55 13.91 3.76
C ILE A 86 -0.09 14.21 3.45
N VAL A 87 0.70 14.41 4.51
CA VAL A 87 2.14 14.64 4.44
C VAL A 87 2.89 13.35 4.74
N ARG A 88 2.56 12.68 5.86
CA ARG A 88 3.15 11.40 6.29
C ARG A 88 2.38 10.79 7.45
N GLU A 89 2.57 9.51 7.71
CA GLU A 89 2.14 8.87 8.95
C GLU A 89 2.98 9.39 10.13
N ILE A 90 2.35 9.72 11.25
CA ILE A 90 3.02 10.14 12.48
C ILE A 90 2.77 9.20 13.66
N GLY A 91 1.84 8.25 13.54
CA GLY A 91 1.68 7.21 14.54
C GLY A 91 0.58 6.22 14.21
N ARG A 92 0.83 4.94 14.50
CA ARG A 92 -0.13 3.84 14.34
C ARG A 92 -0.30 3.10 15.65
N GLY A 93 -1.54 2.81 16.03
CA GLY A 93 -1.86 2.07 17.24
C GLY A 93 -3.12 1.22 17.08
N GLY A 94 -3.55 0.58 18.18
CA GLY A 94 -4.71 -0.33 18.18
C GLY A 94 -6.07 0.30 17.85
N MET A 95 -6.13 1.63 17.67
CA MET A 95 -7.35 2.38 17.33
C MET A 95 -7.20 3.17 16.01
N GLY A 96 -6.31 2.76 15.11
CA GLY A 96 -6.15 3.37 13.79
C GLY A 96 -4.80 4.07 13.54
N ILE A 97 -4.73 4.82 12.44
CA ILE A 97 -3.51 5.48 11.94
C ILE A 97 -3.68 7.00 12.04
N VAL A 98 -2.65 7.69 12.50
CA VAL A 98 -2.57 9.15 12.61
C VAL A 98 -1.59 9.66 11.57
N TYR A 99 -2.04 10.58 10.72
CA TYR A 99 -1.25 11.23 9.69
C TYR A 99 -0.98 12.69 10.05
N GLU A 100 0.21 13.20 9.76
CA GLU A 100 0.40 14.64 9.55
C GLU A 100 -0.25 15.00 8.22
N ALA A 101 -1.16 15.97 8.24
CA ALA A 101 -1.81 16.50 7.05
C ALA A 101 -1.78 18.03 7.06
N VAL A 102 -1.82 18.65 5.88
CA VAL A 102 -2.01 20.09 5.72
C VAL A 102 -3.46 20.34 5.34
N GLN A 103 -4.17 21.12 6.15
CA GLN A 103 -5.50 21.60 5.79
C GLN A 103 -5.38 22.74 4.80
N THR A 104 -5.79 22.55 3.54
CA THR A 104 -5.61 23.55 2.48
C THR A 104 -6.44 24.81 2.70
N SER A 105 -7.61 24.70 3.33
CA SER A 105 -8.48 25.85 3.64
C SER A 105 -7.88 26.84 4.63
N LEU A 106 -7.02 26.34 5.54
CA LEU A 106 -6.44 27.10 6.65
C LEU A 106 -4.90 27.14 6.61
N ASN A 107 -4.31 26.54 5.57
CA ASN A 107 -2.88 26.38 5.33
C ASN A 107 -2.07 26.00 6.58
N ARG A 108 -2.59 25.08 7.41
CA ARG A 108 -2.00 24.66 8.68
C ARG A 108 -1.80 23.15 8.75
N LYS A 109 -0.80 22.72 9.52
CA LYS A 109 -0.55 21.30 9.79
C LYS A 109 -1.48 20.80 10.89
N VAL A 110 -2.09 19.64 10.67
CA VAL A 110 -3.00 18.96 11.60
C VAL A 110 -2.68 17.47 11.67
N ALA A 111 -3.06 16.83 12.77
CA ALA A 111 -3.01 15.37 12.90
C ALA A 111 -4.37 14.78 12.48
N LEU A 112 -4.41 14.05 11.37
CA LEU A 112 -5.61 13.38 10.87
C LEU A 112 -5.61 11.92 11.36
N LYS A 113 -6.54 11.58 12.25
CA LYS A 113 -6.73 10.19 12.70
C LYS A 113 -7.78 9.50 11.83
N VAL A 114 -7.39 8.38 11.23
CA VAL A 114 -8.25 7.51 10.43
C VAL A 114 -8.49 6.22 11.22
N LEU A 115 -9.76 5.86 11.42
CA LEU A 115 -10.21 4.69 12.19
C LEU A 115 -10.49 3.51 11.28
#